data_AF-A0A5J4RGH8-F1
#
_entry.id   AF-A0A5J4RGH8-F1
#
_cell.length_a   1.000
_cell.length_b   1.000
_cell.length_c   1.000
_cell.angle_alpha   90.00
_cell.angle_beta   90.00
_cell.angle_gamma   90.00
#
_symmetry.space_group_name_H-M   'P 1'
#
loop_
_entity.id
_entity.type
_entity.pdbx_description
1 polymer ?
#
loop_
_entity_poly.entity_id
_entity_poly.type
_entity_poly.pdbx_seq_one_letter_code
_entity_poly.pdbx_strand_id
1 'polypeptide(L)'
;NDSIRLKPSAFLFNNIIIHDNKEHYGIVDGSVHHQYLKDMNYHLNISSTNMLVMDTKDDTDLPFYGTVYGTGNVLLTGNLQGLNIDVAMTTMRGSNFSYRTKSTGAATSSSFIKFTDKTVQQDIEEKDADRNNNYEKKKPETIDKEETPKPDTRLNIMVDATPEATIKLVLDPVSGDYISGNGAGSIRVEYYNKGDVKMFGNYNINQGIYKFNLQEVIRKDFLIKEGSNIVFNGDPLNATMNIQAVYTVNSASLNDLIPDNTEISKQPNVKVNCIMNLTGNFHSPTIKPNIELPNERNETQTLVRNYLSTEEEMNMQILYLLGIGKFYMADNANRTQNSSMMSSVLSSTLSGQLNNLLSQIVDNNNWNIGTNLSTGDKGWTDVEVEGILSGQLLNNRLLINGNFGYRENPLATTNFVGDFETELLLTYSGDIRLKAYNQTNDRYYIRGTNFTKQGLGVMLKKDFNNWKELIFWKRKKRR
;
A
#
# COMPACT_ATOMS: atom_id res chain seq x y z
N ASN A 1 0.84 -26.51 -35.49
CA ASN A 1 -0.42 -27.02 -36.09
C ASN A 1 -1.23 -27.64 -34.98
N ASP A 2 -2.03 -26.82 -34.33
CA ASP A 2 -2.95 -27.29 -33.30
C ASP A 2 -4.22 -27.75 -33.99
N SER A 3 -4.78 -28.86 -33.55
CA SER A 3 -5.95 -29.47 -34.20
C SER A 3 -6.99 -29.84 -33.17
N ILE A 4 -8.19 -29.27 -33.29
CA ILE A 4 -9.37 -29.68 -32.55
C ILE A 4 -9.99 -30.88 -33.28
N ARG A 5 -10.22 -31.99 -32.58
CA ARG A 5 -10.84 -33.18 -33.18
C ARG A 5 -12.35 -33.14 -32.97
N LEU A 6 -13.10 -33.07 -34.07
CA LEU A 6 -14.55 -33.11 -34.05
C LEU A 6 -15.05 -34.56 -34.17
N LYS A 7 -15.87 -34.99 -33.22
CA LYS A 7 -16.62 -36.24 -33.23
C LYS A 7 -18.12 -35.94 -33.25
N PRO A 8 -18.99 -36.86 -33.69
CA PRO A 8 -20.45 -36.64 -33.75
C PRO A 8 -21.10 -36.16 -32.44
N SER A 9 -20.51 -36.48 -31.30
CA SER A 9 -21.02 -36.13 -29.96
C SER A 9 -20.02 -35.37 -29.09
N ALA A 10 -18.86 -34.97 -29.63
CA ALA A 10 -17.82 -34.33 -28.83
C ALA A 10 -16.82 -33.50 -29.64
N PHE A 11 -16.33 -32.42 -29.04
CA PHE A 11 -15.14 -31.69 -29.46
C PHE A 11 -14.00 -32.05 -28.51
N LEU A 12 -12.86 -32.49 -29.03
CA LEU A 12 -11.69 -32.85 -28.24
C LEU A 12 -10.56 -31.86 -28.48
N PHE A 13 -10.04 -31.34 -27.37
CA PHE A 13 -8.93 -30.40 -27.29
C PHE A 13 -7.75 -31.17 -26.72
N ASN A 14 -6.70 -31.39 -27.52
CA ASN A 14 -5.52 -32.13 -27.12
C ASN A 14 -4.30 -31.23 -27.26
N ASN A 15 -3.73 -30.82 -26.15
CA ASN A 15 -2.58 -29.91 -26.05
C ASN A 15 -2.72 -28.68 -26.95
N ILE A 16 -3.88 -28.01 -26.92
CA ILE A 16 -4.09 -26.79 -27.70
C ILE A 16 -3.32 -25.66 -27.04
N ILE A 17 -2.46 -24.99 -27.80
CA ILE A 17 -1.70 -23.85 -27.31
C ILE A 17 -2.59 -22.61 -27.41
N ILE A 18 -2.75 -21.91 -26.30
CA ILE A 18 -3.42 -20.61 -26.23
C ILE A 18 -2.41 -19.54 -25.88
N HIS A 19 -2.58 -18.34 -26.42
CA HIS A 19 -1.72 -17.20 -26.14
C HIS A 19 -2.51 -16.09 -25.46
N ASP A 20 -1.87 -15.40 -24.52
CA ASP A 20 -2.38 -14.15 -23.98
C ASP A 20 -2.01 -12.96 -24.90
N ASN A 21 -2.49 -11.76 -24.55
CA ASN A 21 -2.19 -10.52 -25.28
C ASN A 21 -0.72 -10.08 -25.21
N LYS A 22 0.13 -10.81 -24.46
CA LYS A 22 1.56 -10.57 -24.27
C LYS A 22 2.41 -11.71 -24.84
N GLU A 23 1.82 -12.59 -25.65
CA GLU A 23 2.45 -13.76 -26.28
C GLU A 23 2.94 -14.84 -25.30
N HIS A 24 2.58 -14.77 -24.01
CA HIS A 24 2.76 -15.91 -23.11
C HIS A 24 1.76 -17.00 -23.48
N TYR A 25 2.11 -18.25 -23.19
CA TYR A 25 1.32 -19.39 -23.62
C TYR A 25 0.80 -20.25 -22.47
N GLY A 26 -0.33 -20.92 -22.75
CA GLY A 26 -0.90 -21.97 -21.94
C GLY A 26 -1.30 -23.15 -22.80
N ILE A 27 -1.59 -24.27 -22.15
CA ILE A 27 -1.99 -25.52 -22.80
C ILE A 27 -3.39 -25.87 -22.32
N VAL A 28 -4.30 -26.14 -23.27
CA VAL A 28 -5.66 -26.57 -23.00
C VAL A 28 -5.84 -28.02 -23.42
N ASP A 29 -6.32 -28.83 -22.47
CA ASP A 29 -6.68 -30.23 -22.65
C ASP A 29 -8.10 -30.47 -22.17
N GLY A 30 -8.92 -31.15 -22.96
CA GLY A 30 -10.25 -31.50 -22.50
C GLY A 30 -11.24 -31.83 -23.60
N SER A 31 -12.52 -31.76 -23.23
CA SER A 31 -13.61 -32.11 -24.13
C SER A 31 -14.86 -31.31 -23.86
N VAL A 32 -15.63 -31.10 -24.93
CA VAL A 32 -17.01 -30.59 -24.88
C VAL A 32 -17.89 -31.64 -25.51
N HIS A 33 -18.76 -32.27 -24.72
CA HIS A 33 -19.74 -33.25 -25.18
C HIS A 33 -21.06 -32.55 -25.50
N HIS A 34 -21.77 -33.02 -26.51
CA HIS A 34 -23.07 -32.47 -26.91
C HIS A 34 -23.96 -33.54 -27.54
N GLN A 35 -25.26 -33.27 -27.59
CA GLN A 35 -26.23 -34.03 -28.38
C GLN A 35 -26.78 -33.12 -29.48
N TYR A 36 -26.37 -33.33 -30.73
CA TYR A 36 -26.76 -32.46 -31.86
C TYR A 36 -26.53 -30.95 -31.59
N LEU A 37 -25.37 -30.61 -31.00
CA LEU A 37 -25.00 -29.26 -30.56
C LEU A 37 -25.92 -28.65 -29.47
N LYS A 38 -26.73 -29.49 -28.81
CA LYS A 38 -27.51 -29.14 -27.61
C LYS A 38 -26.90 -29.82 -26.38
N ASP A 39 -27.35 -29.37 -25.21
CA ASP A 39 -27.01 -29.95 -23.91
C ASP A 39 -25.49 -30.12 -23.72
N MET A 40 -24.75 -29.04 -24.00
CA MET A 40 -23.30 -29.07 -23.95
C MET A 40 -22.81 -29.27 -22.53
N ASN A 41 -21.92 -30.24 -22.34
CA ASN A 41 -21.17 -30.46 -21.11
C ASN A 41 -19.67 -30.31 -21.41
N TYR A 42 -18.98 -29.47 -20.66
CA TYR A 42 -17.56 -29.20 -20.89
C TYR A 42 -16.72 -29.60 -19.67
N HIS A 43 -15.52 -30.09 -19.96
CA HIS A 43 -14.47 -30.38 -19.00
C HIS A 43 -13.14 -30.00 -19.65
N LEU A 44 -12.58 -28.86 -19.24
CA LEU A 44 -11.36 -28.31 -19.78
C LEU A 44 -10.35 -28.09 -18.66
N ASN A 45 -9.15 -28.62 -18.83
CA ASN A 45 -7.98 -28.34 -18.02
C ASN A 45 -7.09 -27.38 -18.78
N ILE A 46 -6.68 -26.31 -18.10
CA ILE A 46 -5.80 -25.30 -18.66
C ILE A 46 -4.58 -25.23 -17.78
N SER A 47 -3.40 -25.41 -18.36
CA SER A 47 -2.12 -25.18 -17.69
C SER A 47 -1.51 -23.88 -18.21
N SER A 48 -1.28 -22.93 -17.31
CA SER A 48 -0.72 -21.61 -17.62
C SER A 48 0.74 -21.55 -17.16
N THR A 49 1.61 -20.99 -18.00
CA THR A 49 2.99 -20.62 -17.61
C THR A 49 3.20 -19.14 -17.83
N ASN A 50 3.24 -18.37 -16.74
CA ASN A 50 3.43 -16.92 -16.73
C ASN A 50 2.42 -16.14 -17.60
N MET A 51 1.19 -16.63 -17.76
CA MET A 51 0.18 -15.92 -18.55
C MET A 51 -0.41 -14.75 -17.78
N LEU A 52 -0.83 -13.73 -18.53
CA LEU A 52 -1.70 -12.66 -18.08
C LEU A 52 -3.09 -13.22 -17.79
N VAL A 53 -3.41 -13.37 -16.50
CA VAL A 53 -4.66 -13.96 -16.02
C VAL A 53 -5.69 -12.92 -15.58
N MET A 54 -5.25 -11.69 -15.34
CA MET A 54 -6.10 -10.55 -15.04
C MET A 54 -5.46 -9.29 -15.63
N ASP A 55 -6.25 -8.50 -16.34
CA ASP A 55 -5.85 -7.17 -16.83
C ASP A 55 -7.06 -6.24 -16.73
N THR A 56 -7.39 -5.87 -15.50
CA THR A 56 -8.55 -5.03 -15.20
C THR A 56 -8.05 -3.60 -15.04
N LYS A 57 -8.56 -2.67 -15.85
CA LYS A 57 -8.25 -1.25 -15.69
C LYS A 57 -8.94 -0.67 -14.47
N ASP A 58 -8.42 0.45 -14.00
CA ASP A 58 -9.08 1.22 -12.98
C ASP A 58 -10.46 1.70 -13.49
N ASP A 59 -11.53 1.15 -12.91
CA ASP A 59 -12.92 1.46 -13.22
C ASP A 59 -13.72 1.74 -11.93
N THR A 60 -14.68 2.66 -11.97
CA THR A 60 -15.50 3.06 -10.80
C THR A 60 -16.41 1.95 -10.29
N ASP A 61 -16.75 1.00 -11.17
CA ASP A 61 -17.73 -0.05 -10.90
C ASP A 61 -17.12 -1.25 -10.17
N LEU A 62 -15.81 -1.46 -10.31
CA LEU A 62 -15.10 -2.55 -9.66
C LEU A 62 -14.25 -2.04 -8.49
N PRO A 63 -14.33 -2.68 -7.31
CA PRO A 63 -13.49 -2.31 -6.18
C PRO A 63 -12.05 -2.81 -6.34
N PHE A 64 -11.69 -3.45 -7.46
CA PHE A 64 -10.35 -3.95 -7.72
C PHE A 64 -9.93 -3.73 -9.16
N TYR A 65 -8.63 -3.63 -9.38
CA TYR A 65 -8.00 -3.47 -10.68
C TYR A 65 -6.54 -3.92 -10.63
N GLY A 66 -5.90 -4.01 -11.79
CA GLY A 66 -4.50 -4.37 -11.92
C GLY A 66 -4.23 -5.43 -12.97
N THR A 67 -2.96 -5.78 -13.08
CA THR A 67 -2.42 -6.70 -14.05
C THR A 67 -1.78 -7.85 -13.28
N VAL A 68 -2.28 -9.07 -13.42
CA VAL A 68 -1.76 -10.25 -12.70
C VAL A 68 -1.28 -11.29 -13.70
N TYR A 69 -0.04 -11.73 -13.50
CA TYR A 69 0.56 -12.85 -14.21
C TYR A 69 0.56 -14.08 -13.29
N GLY A 70 0.15 -15.22 -13.82
CA GLY A 70 -0.04 -16.44 -13.05
C GLY A 70 0.50 -17.68 -13.75
N THR A 71 1.16 -18.54 -12.98
CA THR A 71 1.52 -19.90 -13.39
C THR A 71 0.70 -20.88 -12.57
N GLY A 72 0.06 -21.86 -13.21
CA GLY A 72 -0.80 -22.79 -12.48
C GLY A 72 -1.79 -23.54 -13.37
N ASN A 73 -2.81 -24.11 -12.76
CA ASN A 73 -3.82 -24.90 -13.44
C ASN A 73 -5.21 -24.33 -13.19
N VAL A 74 -6.08 -24.45 -14.20
CA VAL A 74 -7.51 -24.13 -14.13
C VAL A 74 -8.29 -25.33 -14.62
N LEU A 75 -9.31 -25.72 -13.87
CA LEU A 75 -10.30 -26.70 -14.26
C LEU A 75 -11.64 -25.97 -14.48
N LEU A 76 -12.14 -26.05 -15.71
CA LEU A 76 -13.46 -25.57 -16.09
C LEU A 76 -14.37 -26.76 -16.30
N THR A 77 -15.43 -26.86 -15.50
CA THR A 77 -16.45 -27.89 -15.66
C THR A 77 -17.83 -27.30 -15.63
N GLY A 78 -18.76 -27.84 -16.41
CA GLY A 78 -20.12 -27.36 -16.37
C GLY A 78 -20.92 -27.69 -17.61
N ASN A 79 -22.08 -27.05 -17.70
CA ASN A 79 -23.05 -27.20 -18.77
C ASN A 79 -23.89 -25.92 -18.91
N LEU A 80 -25.05 -26.03 -19.56
CA LEU A 80 -25.97 -24.90 -19.74
C LEU A 80 -26.59 -24.37 -18.43
N GLN A 81 -26.62 -25.17 -17.37
CA GLN A 81 -27.22 -24.81 -16.07
C GLN A 81 -26.21 -24.20 -15.11
N GLY A 82 -24.92 -24.50 -15.27
CA GLY A 82 -23.89 -23.92 -14.41
C GLY A 82 -22.46 -24.18 -14.85
N LEU A 83 -21.57 -23.36 -14.30
CA LEU A 83 -20.14 -23.28 -14.55
C LEU A 83 -19.41 -23.37 -13.20
N ASN A 84 -18.51 -24.33 -13.07
CA ASN A 84 -17.58 -24.45 -11.96
C ASN A 84 -16.17 -24.21 -12.47
N ILE A 85 -15.45 -23.32 -11.80
CA ILE A 85 -14.08 -22.92 -12.12
C ILE A 85 -13.23 -23.16 -10.88
N ASP A 86 -12.31 -24.11 -10.95
CA ASP A 86 -11.30 -24.33 -9.92
C ASP A 86 -9.95 -23.84 -10.43
N VAL A 87 -9.33 -22.91 -9.70
CA VAL A 87 -8.05 -22.30 -10.06
C VAL A 87 -7.05 -22.59 -8.96
N ALA A 88 -5.85 -23.03 -9.33
CA ALA A 88 -4.69 -23.08 -8.44
C ALA A 88 -3.52 -22.39 -9.15
N MET A 89 -3.12 -21.21 -8.65
CA MET A 89 -2.14 -20.36 -9.31
C MET A 89 -1.13 -19.78 -8.33
N THR A 90 0.09 -19.57 -8.83
CA THR A 90 1.14 -18.82 -8.16
C THR A 90 1.36 -17.51 -8.91
N THR A 91 1.42 -16.39 -8.19
CA THR A 91 1.64 -15.07 -8.83
C THR A 91 3.08 -14.94 -9.31
N MET A 92 3.22 -14.30 -10.47
CA MET A 92 4.51 -14.10 -11.13
C MET A 92 4.96 -12.64 -11.06
N ARG A 93 6.26 -12.41 -11.29
CA ARG A 93 6.86 -11.08 -11.36
C ARG A 93 6.09 -10.14 -12.30
N GLY A 94 5.96 -8.88 -11.87
CA GLY A 94 5.23 -7.85 -12.62
C GLY A 94 3.72 -7.85 -12.36
N SER A 95 3.24 -8.77 -11.51
CA SER A 95 1.87 -8.73 -11.02
C SER A 95 1.67 -7.55 -10.06
N ASN A 96 0.64 -6.76 -10.31
CA ASN A 96 0.16 -5.70 -9.45
C ASN A 96 -1.34 -5.84 -9.28
N PHE A 97 -1.79 -6.05 -8.05
CA PHE A 97 -3.20 -6.11 -7.69
C PHE A 97 -3.54 -4.93 -6.80
N SER A 98 -4.58 -4.18 -7.15
CA SER A 98 -5.05 -3.03 -6.41
C SER A 98 -6.49 -3.22 -5.96
N TYR A 99 -6.77 -2.95 -4.69
CA TYR A 99 -8.12 -2.96 -4.11
C TYR A 99 -8.46 -1.60 -3.51
N ARG A 100 -9.69 -1.13 -3.72
CA ARG A 100 -10.26 0.10 -3.17
C ARG A 100 -11.30 -0.22 -2.13
N THR A 101 -11.18 0.44 -0.99
CA THR A 101 -12.12 0.27 0.11
C THR A 101 -13.40 1.12 -0.05
N LYS A 102 -13.38 2.18 -0.88
CA LYS A 102 -14.52 3.06 -1.17
C LYS A 102 -14.71 3.16 -2.69
N SER A 103 -15.94 2.96 -3.18
CA SER A 103 -16.30 3.34 -4.55
C SER A 103 -16.43 4.86 -4.64
N THR A 104 -15.88 5.46 -5.69
CA THR A 104 -15.92 6.91 -5.93
C THR A 104 -17.35 7.45 -6.08
N GLY A 105 -18.34 6.60 -6.41
CA GLY A 105 -19.75 6.97 -6.52
C GLY A 105 -20.46 7.25 -5.18
N ALA A 106 -19.91 6.81 -4.05
CA ALA A 106 -20.48 7.07 -2.72
C ALA A 106 -19.95 8.38 -2.09
N ALA A 107 -18.96 9.03 -2.71
CA ALA A 107 -18.20 10.13 -2.12
C ALA A 107 -18.80 11.53 -2.38
N THR A 108 -19.95 11.64 -3.03
CA THR A 108 -20.60 12.95 -3.34
C THR A 108 -21.58 13.44 -2.28
N SER A 109 -21.76 12.77 -1.13
CA SER A 109 -22.66 13.23 -0.07
C SER A 109 -21.94 13.55 1.23
N SER A 110 -21.07 14.56 1.21
CA SER A 110 -20.61 15.25 2.42
C SER A 110 -20.52 16.76 2.17
N SER A 111 -21.59 17.34 1.65
CA SER A 111 -21.81 18.79 1.68
C SER A 111 -22.89 19.11 2.70
N PHE A 112 -22.48 19.33 3.96
CA PHE A 112 -23.33 19.84 5.03
C PHE A 112 -23.64 21.34 4.85
N ILE A 113 -24.15 21.76 3.69
CA ILE A 113 -24.81 23.07 3.55
C ILE A 113 -25.95 22.92 2.54
N LYS A 114 -27.19 22.96 3.05
CA LYS A 114 -28.40 23.05 2.23
C LYS A 114 -28.79 24.53 2.13
N PHE A 115 -28.38 25.18 1.05
CA PHE A 115 -28.89 26.52 0.72
C PHE A 115 -30.34 26.38 0.27
N THR A 116 -31.28 26.88 1.07
CA THR A 116 -32.67 27.04 0.62
C THR A 116 -32.81 28.42 -0.01
N ASP A 117 -32.90 28.47 -1.34
CA ASP A 117 -33.28 29.68 -2.04
C ASP A 117 -34.78 29.90 -1.85
N LYS A 118 -35.16 30.99 -1.15
CA LYS A 118 -36.54 31.42 -0.96
C LYS A 118 -36.81 32.61 -1.86
N THR A 119 -37.09 32.34 -3.12
CA THR A 119 -37.59 33.36 -4.06
C THR A 119 -38.94 32.89 -4.59
N VAL A 120 -39.98 33.40 -3.92
CA VAL A 120 -41.35 33.41 -4.41
C VAL A 120 -41.40 34.38 -5.59
N GLN A 121 -41.76 33.92 -6.79
CA GLN A 121 -42.40 34.79 -7.79
C GLN A 121 -43.52 34.01 -8.50
N GLN A 122 -44.72 34.56 -8.35
CA GLN A 122 -45.97 34.16 -8.98
C GLN A 122 -46.00 34.52 -10.47
N ASP A 123 -46.60 33.61 -11.23
CA ASP A 123 -47.41 33.73 -12.46
C ASP A 123 -47.52 35.09 -13.14
N ILE A 124 -47.20 35.13 -14.44
CA ILE A 124 -48.05 35.73 -15.49
C ILE A 124 -47.96 34.87 -16.76
N GLU A 125 -49.11 34.37 -17.22
CA GLU A 125 -49.35 33.74 -18.51
C GLU A 125 -49.41 34.79 -19.64
N GLU A 126 -48.88 34.51 -20.83
CA GLU A 126 -49.56 34.85 -22.09
C GLU A 126 -49.05 34.03 -23.31
N LYS A 127 -50.03 33.31 -23.87
CA LYS A 127 -50.26 32.74 -25.24
C LYS A 127 -49.64 33.53 -26.41
N ASP A 128 -49.37 33.03 -27.62
CA ASP A 128 -49.61 31.81 -28.41
C ASP A 128 -48.66 31.88 -29.64
N ALA A 129 -48.35 30.71 -30.25
CA ALA A 129 -48.22 30.45 -31.70
C ALA A 129 -47.07 29.48 -32.11
N ASP A 130 -47.47 28.22 -32.29
CA ASP A 130 -47.22 27.41 -33.50
C ASP A 130 -45.77 27.11 -33.98
N ARG A 131 -45.27 25.91 -33.62
CA ARG A 131 -45.16 24.72 -34.52
C ARG A 131 -44.09 23.71 -34.08
N ASN A 132 -44.55 22.47 -33.93
CA ASN A 132 -43.86 21.20 -34.23
C ASN A 132 -42.57 20.85 -33.47
N ASN A 133 -42.71 20.01 -32.44
CA ASN A 133 -42.15 18.64 -32.42
C ASN A 133 -42.54 17.92 -31.12
N ASN A 134 -43.68 17.21 -31.16
CA ASN A 134 -44.04 16.23 -30.15
C ASN A 134 -43.15 14.99 -30.30
N TYR A 135 -42.04 14.96 -29.57
CA TYR A 135 -41.48 13.71 -29.06
C TYR A 135 -41.72 13.70 -27.56
N GLU A 136 -42.90 13.22 -27.17
CA GLU A 136 -43.14 12.74 -25.82
C GLU A 136 -42.04 11.74 -25.47
N LYS A 137 -41.13 12.15 -24.58
CA LYS A 137 -40.31 11.21 -23.82
C LYS A 137 -41.27 10.41 -22.95
N LYS A 138 -41.82 9.33 -23.53
CA LYS A 138 -42.31 8.20 -22.76
C LYS A 138 -41.19 7.84 -21.79
N LYS A 139 -41.49 7.96 -20.49
CA LYS A 139 -40.77 7.22 -19.45
C LYS A 139 -40.56 5.81 -20.00
N PRO A 140 -39.35 5.24 -19.99
CA PRO A 140 -39.23 3.81 -20.22
C PRO A 140 -40.07 3.17 -19.11
N GLU A 141 -41.24 2.66 -19.48
CA GLU A 141 -41.93 1.65 -18.71
C GLU A 141 -40.88 0.58 -18.43
N THR A 142 -40.53 0.43 -17.16
CA THR A 142 -39.88 -0.76 -16.63
C THR A 142 -40.82 -1.91 -16.93
N ILE A 143 -40.73 -2.43 -18.15
CA ILE A 143 -41.05 -3.81 -18.44
C ILE A 143 -40.06 -4.56 -17.57
N ASP A 144 -40.56 -5.10 -16.46
CA ASP A 144 -39.91 -6.17 -15.72
C ASP A 144 -39.65 -7.28 -16.73
N LYS A 145 -38.49 -7.21 -17.39
CA LYS A 145 -37.95 -8.35 -18.10
C LYS A 145 -37.77 -9.38 -16.99
N GLU A 146 -38.62 -10.40 -16.98
CA GLU A 146 -38.36 -11.62 -16.21
C GLU A 146 -36.87 -11.94 -16.42
N GLU A 147 -36.06 -11.70 -15.39
CA GLU A 147 -34.63 -11.96 -15.47
C GLU A 147 -34.52 -13.46 -15.69
N THR A 148 -34.26 -13.88 -16.93
CA THR A 148 -33.96 -15.27 -17.25
C THR A 148 -32.94 -15.74 -16.22
N PRO A 149 -33.22 -16.80 -15.44
CA PRO A 149 -32.38 -17.18 -14.33
C PRO A 149 -30.97 -17.41 -14.83
N LYS A 150 -30.02 -16.59 -14.36
CA LYS A 150 -28.61 -16.71 -14.75
C LYS A 150 -28.11 -18.10 -14.30
N PRO A 151 -27.35 -18.81 -15.16
CA PRO A 151 -26.77 -20.11 -14.80
C PRO A 151 -25.89 -19.96 -13.55
N ASP A 152 -25.85 -21.02 -12.73
CA ASP A 152 -25.03 -21.03 -11.51
C ASP A 152 -23.56 -20.90 -11.89
N THR A 153 -22.86 -19.91 -11.35
CA THR A 153 -21.41 -19.76 -11.57
C THR A 153 -20.70 -19.86 -10.24
N ARG A 154 -19.89 -20.89 -10.06
CA ARG A 154 -19.06 -21.13 -8.87
C ARG A 154 -17.59 -21.03 -9.27
N LEU A 155 -16.84 -20.28 -8.49
CA LEU A 155 -15.42 -20.03 -8.70
C LEU A 155 -14.71 -20.28 -7.37
N ASN A 156 -13.70 -21.14 -7.40
CA ASN A 156 -12.86 -21.48 -6.27
C ASN A 156 -11.41 -21.27 -6.69
N ILE A 157 -10.81 -20.20 -6.21
CA ILE A 157 -9.46 -19.79 -6.58
C ILE A 157 -8.55 -20.00 -5.38
N MET A 158 -7.45 -20.71 -5.58
CA MET A 158 -6.32 -20.78 -4.67
C MET A 158 -5.15 -20.03 -5.31
N VAL A 159 -4.72 -18.95 -4.67
CA VAL A 159 -3.61 -18.10 -5.11
C VAL A 159 -2.49 -18.16 -4.08
N ASP A 160 -1.33 -18.63 -4.52
CA ASP A 160 -0.08 -18.47 -3.79
C ASP A 160 0.60 -17.18 -4.25
N ALA A 161 0.42 -16.12 -3.47
CA ALA A 161 1.07 -14.83 -3.67
C ALA A 161 2.55 -14.93 -3.30
N THR A 162 3.41 -14.47 -4.21
CA THR A 162 4.86 -14.41 -4.03
C THR A 162 5.34 -12.98 -3.76
N PRO A 163 6.50 -12.79 -3.10
CA PRO A 163 7.08 -11.46 -2.88
C PRO A 163 7.42 -10.67 -4.16
N GLU A 164 7.31 -11.29 -5.33
CA GLU A 164 7.51 -10.63 -6.63
C GLU A 164 6.22 -9.97 -7.16
N ALA A 165 5.08 -10.17 -6.48
CA ALA A 165 3.82 -9.49 -6.74
C ALA A 165 3.60 -8.33 -5.75
N THR A 166 3.02 -7.24 -6.24
CA THR A 166 2.68 -6.07 -5.43
C THR A 166 1.19 -6.05 -5.15
N ILE A 167 0.82 -5.84 -3.89
CA ILE A 167 -0.56 -5.54 -3.49
C ILE A 167 -0.62 -4.07 -3.10
N LYS A 168 -1.61 -3.36 -3.65
CA LYS A 168 -1.95 -1.99 -3.31
C LYS A 168 -3.37 -1.92 -2.77
N LEU A 169 -3.52 -1.23 -1.67
CA LEU A 169 -4.73 -1.12 -0.90
C LEU A 169 -5.04 0.36 -0.73
N VAL A 170 -6.00 0.85 -1.50
CA VAL A 170 -6.42 2.25 -1.49
C VAL A 170 -7.49 2.41 -0.42
N LEU A 171 -7.10 3.02 0.69
CA LEU A 171 -7.95 3.27 1.85
C LEU A 171 -8.84 4.49 1.62
N ASP A 172 -8.30 5.52 0.98
CA ASP A 172 -9.08 6.69 0.62
C ASP A 172 -8.60 7.25 -0.72
N PRO A 173 -9.40 7.12 -1.80
CA PRO A 173 -9.01 7.60 -3.12
C PRO A 173 -9.00 9.13 -3.21
N VAL A 174 -9.69 9.85 -2.30
CA VAL A 174 -9.78 11.32 -2.32
C VAL A 174 -8.55 11.92 -1.67
N SER A 175 -8.19 11.48 -0.45
CA SER A 175 -6.93 11.90 0.16
C SER A 175 -5.72 11.23 -0.50
N GLY A 176 -5.90 10.13 -1.22
CA GLY A 176 -4.80 9.36 -1.80
C GLY A 176 -4.07 8.48 -0.77
N ASP A 177 -4.74 8.14 0.34
CA ASP A 177 -4.22 7.20 1.33
C ASP A 177 -4.19 5.79 0.79
N TYR A 178 -3.01 5.17 0.80
CA TYR A 178 -2.88 3.78 0.40
C TYR A 178 -1.73 3.06 1.08
N ILE A 179 -1.88 1.75 1.17
CA ILE A 179 -0.86 0.81 1.58
C ILE A 179 -0.41 0.05 0.34
N SER A 180 0.88 0.00 0.06
CA SER A 180 1.43 -0.74 -1.07
C SER A 180 2.59 -1.60 -0.59
N GLY A 181 2.53 -2.89 -0.83
CA GLY A 181 3.56 -3.80 -0.32
C GLY A 181 3.67 -5.12 -1.09
N ASN A 182 4.88 -5.66 -1.04
CA ASN A 182 5.21 -6.98 -1.53
C ASN A 182 5.22 -7.95 -0.36
N GLY A 183 4.67 -9.14 -0.60
CA GLY A 183 4.43 -10.09 0.46
C GLY A 183 4.20 -11.48 -0.07
N ALA A 184 4.10 -12.43 0.84
CA ALA A 184 3.81 -13.82 0.53
C ALA A 184 2.59 -14.29 1.33
N GLY A 185 1.77 -15.13 0.70
CA GLY A 185 0.58 -15.66 1.34
C GLY A 185 -0.18 -16.62 0.44
N SER A 186 -0.92 -17.55 1.04
CA SER A 186 -1.86 -18.39 0.31
C SER A 186 -3.27 -17.88 0.60
N ILE A 187 -3.98 -17.51 -0.46
CA ILE A 187 -5.31 -16.90 -0.40
C ILE A 187 -6.27 -17.77 -1.20
N ARG A 188 -7.37 -18.18 -0.56
CA ARG A 188 -8.48 -18.85 -1.20
C ARG A 188 -9.64 -17.88 -1.39
N VAL A 189 -10.18 -17.78 -2.59
CA VAL A 189 -11.36 -16.99 -2.93
C VAL A 189 -12.46 -17.92 -3.40
N GLU A 190 -13.64 -17.79 -2.81
CA GLU A 190 -14.86 -18.49 -3.23
C GLU A 190 -15.86 -17.45 -3.71
N TYR A 191 -16.35 -17.63 -4.93
CA TYR A 191 -17.38 -16.79 -5.52
C TYR A 191 -18.53 -17.67 -6.01
N TYR A 192 -19.74 -17.22 -5.72
CA TYR A 192 -20.97 -17.79 -6.26
C TYR A 192 -21.87 -16.64 -6.70
N ASN A 193 -22.32 -16.64 -7.96
CA ASN A 193 -23.09 -15.53 -8.51
C ASN A 193 -24.45 -15.26 -7.82
N LYS A 194 -24.94 -16.18 -7.00
CA LYS A 194 -26.17 -16.04 -6.20
C LYS A 194 -25.90 -16.03 -4.69
N GLY A 195 -24.65 -15.83 -4.28
CA GLY A 195 -24.26 -15.76 -2.88
C GLY A 195 -23.11 -14.78 -2.65
N ASP A 196 -22.62 -14.75 -1.42
CA ASP A 196 -21.54 -13.84 -1.03
C ASP A 196 -20.17 -14.34 -1.49
N VAL A 197 -19.26 -13.40 -1.74
CA VAL A 197 -17.85 -13.71 -1.95
C VAL A 197 -17.21 -14.01 -0.61
N LYS A 198 -16.36 -15.05 -0.56
CA LYS A 198 -15.57 -15.38 0.62
C LYS A 198 -14.09 -15.44 0.27
N MET A 199 -13.26 -15.01 1.20
CA MET A 199 -11.82 -15.00 1.08
C MET A 199 -11.21 -15.51 2.40
N PHE A 200 -10.23 -16.40 2.27
CA PHE A 200 -9.56 -17.05 3.40
C PHE A 200 -8.06 -17.05 3.19
N GLY A 201 -7.31 -16.85 4.27
CA GLY A 201 -5.85 -16.97 4.26
C GLY A 201 -5.15 -15.77 4.86
N ASN A 202 -3.82 -15.81 4.83
CA ASN A 202 -2.97 -14.78 5.40
C ASN A 202 -2.02 -14.26 4.33
N TYR A 203 -1.88 -12.95 4.27
CA TYR A 203 -0.89 -12.26 3.45
C TYR A 203 0.10 -11.54 4.36
N ASN A 204 1.36 -12.00 4.37
CA ASN A 204 2.42 -11.40 5.16
C ASN A 204 3.18 -10.41 4.29
N ILE A 205 3.22 -9.15 4.72
CA ILE A 205 3.90 -8.07 4.01
C ILE A 205 5.36 -8.10 4.45
N ASN A 206 6.25 -8.37 3.51
CA ASN A 206 7.69 -8.35 3.75
C ASN A 206 8.24 -6.92 3.72
N GLN A 207 7.74 -6.12 2.79
CA GLN A 207 8.17 -4.75 2.56
C GLN A 207 7.05 -3.95 1.91
N GLY A 208 6.99 -2.66 2.21
CA GLY A 208 6.00 -1.79 1.60
C GLY A 208 6.03 -0.39 2.18
N ILE A 209 5.11 0.43 1.70
CA ILE A 209 4.89 1.79 2.16
C ILE A 209 3.43 1.96 2.55
N TYR A 210 3.20 2.76 3.57
CA TYR A 210 1.91 3.35 3.87
C TYR A 210 2.00 4.85 3.57
N LYS A 211 1.30 5.29 2.54
CA LYS A 211 1.14 6.71 2.23
C LYS A 211 0.03 7.27 3.09
N PHE A 212 0.42 8.11 4.04
CA PHE A 212 -0.46 8.83 4.94
C PHE A 212 -0.65 10.26 4.43
N ASN A 213 -1.90 10.67 4.30
CA ASN A 213 -2.31 12.02 3.95
C ASN A 213 -3.38 12.52 4.92
N LEU A 214 -3.09 13.62 5.60
CA LEU A 214 -4.04 14.30 6.47
C LEU A 214 -4.46 15.64 5.85
N GLN A 215 -5.73 15.70 5.44
CA GLN A 215 -6.41 16.91 4.90
C GLN A 215 -5.61 17.64 3.80
N GLU A 216 -4.84 16.89 3.01
CA GLU A 216 -3.94 17.41 1.97
C GLU A 216 -2.76 18.27 2.47
N VAL A 217 -2.67 18.53 3.78
CA VAL A 217 -1.61 19.35 4.41
C VAL A 217 -0.39 18.51 4.74
N ILE A 218 -0.60 17.35 5.39
CA ILE A 218 0.51 16.49 5.85
C ILE A 218 0.51 15.23 4.99
N ARG A 219 1.57 15.05 4.19
CA ARG A 219 1.77 13.87 3.36
C ARG A 219 3.07 13.19 3.76
N LYS A 220 3.00 11.94 4.22
CA LYS A 220 4.15 11.18 4.73
C LYS A 220 4.13 9.75 4.24
N ASP A 221 5.29 9.28 3.81
CA ASP A 221 5.52 7.91 3.40
C ASP A 221 6.12 7.14 4.58
N PHE A 222 5.30 6.28 5.20
CA PHE A 222 5.73 5.39 6.27
C PHE A 222 6.24 4.08 5.68
N LEU A 223 7.37 3.57 6.16
CA LEU A 223 7.90 2.27 5.77
C LEU A 223 7.22 1.18 6.59
N ILE A 224 6.64 0.18 5.92
CA ILE A 224 6.00 -0.95 6.58
C ILE A 224 7.08 -1.85 7.17
N LYS A 225 6.97 -2.13 8.47
CA LYS A 225 7.83 -3.07 9.17
C LYS A 225 7.46 -4.51 8.80
N GLU A 226 8.49 -5.32 8.67
CA GLU A 226 8.36 -6.76 8.53
C GLU A 226 7.57 -7.36 9.71
N GLY A 227 6.73 -8.35 9.43
CA GLY A 227 5.80 -8.94 10.40
C GLY A 227 4.38 -8.36 10.32
N SER A 228 4.19 -7.32 9.51
CA SER A 228 2.86 -6.81 9.15
C SER A 228 2.08 -7.83 8.31
N ASN A 229 0.79 -8.00 8.59
CA ASN A 229 -0.03 -8.98 7.87
C ASN A 229 -1.49 -8.53 7.67
N ILE A 230 -2.15 -9.23 6.77
CA ILE A 230 -3.58 -9.12 6.48
C ILE A 230 -4.17 -10.54 6.54
N VAL A 231 -5.28 -10.67 7.23
CA VAL A 231 -5.97 -11.93 7.50
C VAL A 231 -7.38 -11.86 6.91
N PHE A 232 -7.69 -12.81 6.03
CA PHE A 232 -9.00 -13.02 5.45
C PHE A 232 -9.65 -14.24 6.10
N ASN A 233 -10.88 -14.09 6.58
CA ASN A 233 -11.58 -15.11 7.38
C ASN A 233 -13.07 -15.25 7.01
N GLY A 234 -13.44 -15.02 5.75
CA GLY A 234 -14.82 -15.04 5.29
C GLY A 234 -15.10 -13.88 4.36
N ASP A 235 -15.99 -12.97 4.73
CA ASP A 235 -16.30 -11.80 3.92
C ASP A 235 -15.02 -10.94 3.68
N PRO A 236 -14.62 -10.68 2.41
CA PRO A 236 -13.50 -9.81 2.08
C PRO A 236 -13.56 -8.42 2.73
N LEU A 237 -14.77 -7.89 2.97
CA LEU A 237 -14.98 -6.59 3.62
C LEU A 237 -14.59 -6.60 5.10
N ASN A 238 -14.59 -7.78 5.73
CA ASN A 238 -14.24 -7.99 7.12
C ASN A 238 -12.79 -8.44 7.33
N ALA A 239 -11.96 -8.38 6.27
CA ALA A 239 -10.54 -8.64 6.39
C ALA A 239 -9.92 -7.79 7.51
N THR A 240 -9.08 -8.43 8.32
CA THR A 240 -8.39 -7.76 9.43
C THR A 240 -6.94 -7.53 9.07
N MET A 241 -6.40 -6.40 9.50
CA MET A 241 -5.02 -6.03 9.28
C MET A 241 -4.31 -5.82 10.61
N ASN A 242 -3.02 -6.12 10.62
CA ASN A 242 -2.10 -5.71 11.66
C ASN A 242 -0.83 -5.23 10.96
N ILE A 243 -0.80 -3.94 10.66
CA ILE A 243 0.31 -3.31 9.93
C ILE A 243 0.98 -2.30 10.84
N GLN A 244 2.28 -2.46 11.02
CA GLN A 244 3.11 -1.48 11.69
C GLN A 244 3.93 -0.74 10.64
N ALA A 245 3.77 0.58 10.58
CA ALA A 245 4.51 1.42 9.65
C ALA A 245 5.30 2.49 10.43
N VAL A 246 6.48 2.86 9.92
CA VAL A 246 7.41 3.76 10.62
C VAL A 246 7.81 4.91 9.71
N TYR A 247 7.67 6.12 10.23
CA TYR A 247 8.25 7.33 9.68
C TYR A 247 9.30 7.84 10.66
N THR A 248 10.47 8.22 10.15
CA THR A 248 11.59 8.61 10.99
C THR A 248 11.86 10.10 10.83
N VAL A 249 11.83 10.83 11.95
CA VAL A 249 12.32 12.20 12.07
C VAL A 249 13.76 12.11 12.60
N ASN A 250 14.73 12.62 11.86
CA ASN A 250 16.14 12.42 12.23
C ASN A 250 16.60 13.27 13.41
N SER A 251 16.01 14.45 13.59
CA SER A 251 16.48 15.44 14.55
C SER A 251 15.28 16.18 15.17
N ALA A 252 14.77 15.67 16.29
CA ALA A 252 13.75 16.36 17.09
C ALA A 252 14.29 16.68 18.48
N SER A 253 14.03 17.90 18.96
CA SER A 253 14.51 18.38 20.25
C SER A 253 13.68 17.80 21.41
N LEU A 254 14.27 16.99 22.28
CA LEU A 254 13.64 16.53 23.52
C LEU A 254 13.40 17.66 24.53
N ASN A 255 14.13 18.78 24.42
CA ASN A 255 13.84 19.97 25.22
C ASN A 255 12.48 20.57 24.87
N ASP A 256 12.00 20.32 23.65
CA ASP A 256 10.67 20.76 23.20
C ASP A 256 9.57 19.97 23.93
N LEU A 257 9.84 18.70 24.23
CA LEU A 257 8.92 17.83 24.94
C LEU A 257 9.00 18.00 26.46
N ILE A 258 10.20 18.02 27.03
CA ILE A 258 10.43 17.96 28.49
C ILE A 258 11.37 19.10 28.90
N PRO A 259 10.82 20.30 29.12
CA PRO A 259 11.62 21.43 29.59
C PRO A 259 12.20 21.16 30.98
N ASP A 260 13.40 21.69 31.23
CA ASP A 260 14.08 21.71 32.54
C ASP A 260 14.64 20.38 33.09
N ASN A 261 14.72 19.32 32.27
CA ASN A 261 15.46 18.11 32.66
C ASN A 261 16.98 18.25 32.37
N THR A 262 17.78 18.30 33.44
CA THR A 262 19.25 18.50 33.38
C THR A 262 20.02 17.36 32.70
N GLU A 263 19.47 16.14 32.61
CA GLU A 263 20.09 15.04 31.86
C GLU A 263 19.81 15.12 30.35
N ILE A 264 18.60 15.54 29.97
CA ILE A 264 18.16 15.73 28.57
C ILE A 264 18.80 16.98 27.95
N SER A 265 19.08 18.00 28.78
CA SER A 265 19.69 19.27 28.37
C SER A 265 21.07 19.14 27.70
N LYS A 266 21.72 17.97 27.74
CA LYS A 266 23.03 17.70 27.10
C LYS A 266 22.93 17.12 25.68
N GLN A 267 21.79 16.56 25.30
CA GLN A 267 21.52 16.06 23.94
C GLN A 267 20.11 16.53 23.54
N PRO A 268 19.98 17.74 22.96
CA PRO A 268 18.66 18.25 22.59
C PRO A 268 18.05 17.36 21.51
N ASN A 269 18.79 17.02 20.46
CA ASN A 269 18.21 16.42 19.27
C ASN A 269 18.40 14.90 19.25
N VAL A 270 17.28 14.19 19.04
CA VAL A 270 17.25 12.74 18.93
C VAL A 270 16.52 12.29 17.68
N LYS A 271 16.87 11.10 17.20
CA LYS A 271 16.14 10.41 16.14
C LYS A 271 14.85 9.84 16.71
N VAL A 272 13.72 10.15 16.08
CA VAL A 272 12.37 9.77 16.51
C VAL A 272 11.69 8.95 15.43
N ASN A 273 11.32 7.71 15.77
CA ASN A 273 10.45 6.88 14.95
C ASN A 273 9.00 7.14 15.35
N CYS A 274 8.24 7.78 14.46
CA CYS A 274 6.79 7.84 14.50
C CYS A 274 6.25 6.50 13.97
N ILE A 275 5.68 5.70 14.86
CA ILE A 275 5.12 4.39 14.54
C ILE A 275 3.61 4.54 14.39
N MET A 276 3.06 4.03 13.29
CA MET A 276 1.62 3.89 13.07
C MET A 276 1.26 2.41 13.17
N ASN A 277 0.47 2.04 14.18
CA ASN A 277 -0.10 0.70 14.27
C ASN A 277 -1.52 0.73 13.70
N LEU A 278 -1.71 0.12 12.53
CA LEU A 278 -2.98 -0.01 11.84
C LEU A 278 -3.55 -1.39 12.15
N THR A 279 -4.61 -1.44 12.95
CA THR A 279 -5.20 -2.70 13.44
C THR A 279 -6.70 -2.77 13.20
N GLY A 280 -7.26 -3.98 13.11
CA GLY A 280 -8.70 -4.18 12.98
C GLY A 280 -9.15 -4.28 11.52
N ASN A 281 -10.36 -3.82 11.22
CA ASN A 281 -10.96 -3.97 9.88
C ASN A 281 -10.22 -3.11 8.85
N PHE A 282 -9.94 -3.70 7.69
CA PHE A 282 -9.28 -3.02 6.57
C PHE A 282 -10.00 -1.75 6.05
N HIS A 283 -11.34 -1.71 6.06
CA HIS A 283 -12.14 -0.56 5.62
C HIS A 283 -12.15 0.61 6.63
N SER A 284 -11.94 0.30 7.90
CA SER A 284 -11.98 1.26 9.00
C SER A 284 -10.92 0.88 10.05
N PRO A 285 -9.63 0.97 9.69
CA PRO A 285 -8.57 0.55 10.59
C PRO A 285 -8.53 1.48 11.80
N THR A 286 -8.30 0.89 12.97
CA THR A 286 -7.94 1.64 14.16
C THR A 286 -6.47 2.00 14.07
N ILE A 287 -6.18 3.30 14.07
CA ILE A 287 -4.83 3.84 13.99
C ILE A 287 -4.37 4.19 15.41
N LYS A 288 -3.36 3.48 15.91
CA LYS A 288 -2.71 3.76 17.20
C LYS A 288 -1.28 4.22 16.97
N PRO A 289 -1.02 5.54 17.01
CA PRO A 289 0.32 6.04 16.84
C PRO A 289 1.15 5.82 18.11
N ASN A 290 2.47 5.77 17.94
CA ASN A 290 3.43 5.61 19.02
C ASN A 290 4.77 6.25 18.64
N ILE A 291 5.60 6.55 19.63
CA ILE A 291 6.94 7.10 19.45
C ILE A 291 8.00 6.13 19.98
N GLU A 292 9.05 5.92 19.20
CA GLU A 292 10.22 5.16 19.58
C GLU A 292 11.49 5.99 19.33
N LEU A 293 12.44 5.95 20.26
CA LEU A 293 13.73 6.64 20.15
C LEU A 293 14.83 5.59 19.95
N PRO A 294 15.09 5.13 18.71
CA PRO A 294 15.90 3.93 18.46
C PRO A 294 17.35 4.01 18.95
N ASN A 295 17.89 5.23 19.09
CA ASN A 295 19.28 5.45 19.49
C ASN A 295 19.44 5.78 20.98
N GLU A 296 18.32 5.89 21.72
CA GLU A 296 18.31 6.35 23.10
C GLU A 296 18.24 5.19 24.11
N ARG A 297 18.71 5.46 25.34
CA ARG A 297 18.64 4.48 26.45
C ARG A 297 17.19 4.22 26.86
N ASN A 298 16.94 3.03 27.40
CA ASN A 298 15.62 2.62 27.89
C ASN A 298 15.05 3.60 28.94
N GLU A 299 15.91 4.22 29.75
CA GLU A 299 15.51 5.24 30.74
C GLU A 299 14.89 6.47 30.05
N THR A 300 15.58 7.05 29.06
CA THR A 300 15.08 8.16 28.25
C THR A 300 13.78 7.79 27.53
N GLN A 301 13.71 6.59 26.94
CA GLN A 301 12.49 6.11 26.29
C GLN A 301 11.31 5.97 27.26
N THR A 302 11.56 5.46 28.47
CA THR A 302 10.53 5.30 29.51
C THR A 302 10.02 6.67 29.98
N LEU A 303 10.94 7.62 30.16
CA LEU A 303 10.61 8.97 30.56
C LEU A 303 9.76 9.70 29.49
N VAL A 304 10.10 9.56 28.21
CA VAL A 304 9.28 10.08 27.11
C VAL A 304 7.90 9.41 27.06
N ARG A 305 7.83 8.09 27.25
CA ARG A 305 6.53 7.38 27.32
C ARG A 305 5.67 7.83 28.49
N ASN A 306 6.27 8.13 29.64
CA ASN A 306 5.54 8.63 30.81
C ASN A 306 5.00 10.05 30.58
N TYR A 307 5.71 10.87 29.79
CA TYR A 307 5.25 12.20 29.42
C TYR A 307 4.14 12.17 28.36
N LEU A 308 4.17 11.15 27.49
CA LEU A 308 3.17 10.89 26.45
C LEU A 308 2.14 9.86 26.90
N SER A 309 1.60 10.04 28.09
CA SER A 309 0.79 9.01 28.77
C SER A 309 -0.64 8.90 28.22
N THR A 310 -1.16 9.97 27.63
CA THR A 310 -2.52 10.02 27.07
C THR A 310 -2.51 9.87 25.55
N GLU A 311 -3.62 9.37 24.99
CA GLU A 311 -3.77 9.24 23.54
C GLU A 311 -3.78 10.63 22.87
N GLU A 312 -4.38 11.64 23.52
CA GLU A 312 -4.42 13.01 23.02
C GLU A 312 -3.02 13.64 22.93
N GLU A 313 -2.19 13.49 23.96
CA GLU A 313 -0.80 13.97 23.94
C GLU A 313 0.00 13.26 22.86
N MET A 314 -0.11 11.92 22.76
CA MET A 314 0.58 11.14 21.73
C MET A 314 0.18 11.59 20.32
N ASN A 315 -1.12 11.74 20.06
CA ASN A 315 -1.65 12.16 18.77
C ASN A 315 -1.16 13.57 18.39
N MET A 316 -1.19 14.50 19.34
CA MET A 316 -0.70 15.87 19.12
C MET A 316 0.80 15.88 18.81
N GLN A 317 1.59 15.11 19.54
CA GLN A 317 3.05 15.07 19.37
C GLN A 317 3.43 14.45 18.02
N ILE A 318 2.73 13.38 17.61
CA ILE A 318 2.86 12.79 16.27
C ILE A 318 2.48 13.80 15.19
N LEU A 319 1.39 14.56 15.37
CA LEU A 319 0.99 15.57 14.39
C LEU A 319 2.07 16.64 14.18
N TYR A 320 2.70 17.11 15.26
CA TYR A 320 3.80 18.08 15.19
C TYR A 320 5.07 17.48 14.55
N LEU A 321 5.42 16.24 14.88
CA LEU A 321 6.54 15.54 14.28
C LEU A 321 6.34 15.30 12.78
N LEU A 322 5.13 14.94 12.36
CA LEU A 322 4.80 14.77 10.94
C LEU A 322 4.66 16.12 10.22
N GLY A 323 4.12 17.14 10.86
CA GLY A 323 3.90 18.45 10.23
C GLY A 323 5.21 19.23 10.05
N ILE A 324 5.96 19.41 11.13
CA ILE A 324 7.11 20.33 11.19
C ILE A 324 8.41 19.68 11.70
N GLY A 325 8.38 18.39 12.06
CA GLY A 325 9.57 17.65 12.50
C GLY A 325 9.99 17.90 13.95
N LYS A 326 9.12 18.47 14.79
CA LYS A 326 9.42 18.79 16.20
C LYS A 326 8.37 18.25 17.16
N PHE A 327 8.73 18.14 18.42
CA PHE A 327 7.73 17.93 19.48
C PHE A 327 6.95 19.22 19.71
N TYR A 328 5.69 19.08 20.09
CA TYR A 328 4.87 20.17 20.58
C TYR A 328 5.39 20.64 21.95
N MET A 329 5.66 21.94 22.06
CA MET A 329 5.95 22.59 23.33
C MET A 329 4.64 23.05 23.97
N ALA A 330 4.32 22.56 25.16
CA ALA A 330 3.24 23.11 25.95
C ALA A 330 3.59 24.55 26.39
N ASP A 331 2.62 25.46 26.32
CA ASP A 331 2.75 26.86 26.73
C ASP A 331 3.08 26.93 28.23
N ASN A 332 4.37 26.90 28.57
CA ASN A 332 4.83 27.39 29.86
C ASN A 332 4.71 28.91 29.84
N ALA A 333 3.75 29.43 30.61
CA ALA A 333 3.33 30.83 30.72
C ALA A 333 4.44 31.88 31.02
N ASN A 334 5.71 31.48 31.08
CA ASN A 334 6.89 32.33 31.29
C ASN A 334 7.83 32.42 30.08
N ARG A 335 7.54 31.77 28.95
CA ARG A 335 8.29 31.96 27.69
C ARG A 335 7.46 32.76 26.69
N THR A 336 7.52 34.08 26.83
CA THR A 336 6.96 35.04 25.88
C THR A 336 7.72 34.95 24.54
N GLN A 337 7.38 34.00 23.67
CA GLN A 337 7.52 34.10 22.21
C GLN A 337 6.98 32.84 21.50
N ASN A 338 6.27 33.10 20.40
CA ASN A 338 5.85 32.16 19.34
C ASN A 338 4.46 31.51 19.44
N SER A 339 3.44 32.36 19.45
CA SER A 339 2.13 32.10 18.80
C SER A 339 2.22 31.80 17.29
N SER A 340 3.44 31.73 16.72
CA SER A 340 3.74 31.52 15.30
C SER A 340 3.94 30.06 14.90
N MET A 341 3.97 29.10 15.84
CA MET A 341 4.14 27.68 15.49
C MET A 341 2.82 27.04 15.00
N MET A 342 1.67 27.43 15.53
CA MET A 342 0.38 26.92 15.03
C MET A 342 0.03 27.48 13.64
N SER A 343 0.47 28.69 13.31
CA SER A 343 0.37 29.23 11.94
C SER A 343 1.39 28.60 10.98
N SER A 344 2.47 27.99 11.48
CA SER A 344 3.48 27.32 10.64
C SER A 344 3.04 25.97 10.08
N VAL A 345 2.11 25.28 10.76
CA VAL A 345 1.41 24.11 10.21
C VAL A 345 0.58 24.50 8.99
N LEU A 346 -0.01 25.71 9.00
CA LEU A 346 -0.78 26.29 7.89
C LEU A 346 0.09 26.85 6.74
N SER A 347 1.40 27.08 6.96
CA SER A 347 2.30 27.68 5.96
C SER A 347 3.30 26.69 5.32
N SER A 348 3.18 25.39 5.59
CA SER A 348 4.04 24.32 5.03
C SER A 348 3.79 24.01 3.54
N THR A 349 2.98 24.84 2.87
CA THR A 349 2.48 24.72 1.48
C THR A 349 3.50 24.94 0.37
N LEU A 350 4.81 24.86 0.64
CA LEU A 350 5.85 24.90 -0.42
C LEU A 350 6.46 23.52 -0.74
N SER A 351 6.13 22.46 0.01
CA SER A 351 6.59 21.09 -0.30
C SER A 351 5.73 20.39 -1.37
N GLY A 352 4.48 20.84 -1.59
CA GLY A 352 3.53 20.21 -2.50
C GLY A 352 3.82 20.39 -4.00
N GLN A 353 4.57 21.42 -4.39
CA GLN A 353 4.84 21.70 -5.82
C GLN A 353 6.10 21.01 -6.36
N LEU A 354 7.05 20.62 -5.51
CA LEU A 354 8.29 19.97 -5.94
C LEU A 354 8.11 18.46 -6.19
N ASN A 355 7.29 17.79 -5.37
CA ASN A 355 6.99 16.35 -5.53
C ASN A 355 6.15 16.03 -6.77
N ASN A 356 5.32 16.97 -7.23
CA ASN A 356 4.55 16.79 -8.47
C ASN A 356 5.40 17.01 -9.73
N LEU A 357 6.51 17.75 -9.62
CA LEU A 357 7.46 17.96 -10.72
C LEU A 357 8.49 16.83 -10.83
N LEU A 358 8.84 16.15 -9.73
CA LEU A 358 9.74 14.99 -9.77
C LEU A 358 9.03 13.64 -9.97
N SER A 359 7.77 13.49 -9.57
CA SER A 359 6.99 12.25 -9.81
C SER A 359 6.60 12.07 -11.28
N GLN A 360 6.57 13.13 -12.09
CA GLN A 360 6.34 13.07 -13.53
C GLN A 360 7.60 12.74 -14.35
N ILE A 361 8.79 12.74 -13.74
CA ILE A 361 10.07 12.48 -14.45
C ILE A 361 10.50 11.02 -14.27
N VAL A 362 9.84 10.25 -13.40
CA VAL A 362 10.11 8.81 -13.22
C VAL A 362 8.79 8.04 -13.30
N ASP A 363 8.36 7.70 -14.52
CA ASP A 363 7.21 6.84 -14.86
C ASP A 363 7.31 5.38 -14.33
N ASN A 364 8.23 5.11 -13.40
CA ASN A 364 8.46 3.77 -12.84
C ASN A 364 7.99 3.73 -11.38
N ASN A 365 6.97 2.92 -11.10
CA ASN A 365 6.45 2.52 -9.76
C ASN A 365 7.49 1.95 -8.77
N ASN A 366 8.76 1.91 -9.16
CA ASN A 366 9.88 1.29 -8.48
C ASN A 366 10.67 2.28 -7.61
N TRP A 367 10.35 3.58 -7.65
CA TRP A 367 11.05 4.62 -6.88
C TRP A 367 10.04 5.52 -6.15
N ASN A 368 10.33 5.83 -4.89
CA ASN A 368 9.63 6.82 -4.09
C ASN A 368 10.65 7.86 -3.61
N ILE A 369 10.45 9.10 -4.05
CA ILE A 369 11.28 10.25 -3.64
C ILE A 369 10.37 11.14 -2.80
N GLY A 370 10.77 11.39 -1.55
CA GLY A 370 10.11 12.30 -0.63
C GLY A 370 11.05 13.43 -0.24
N THR A 371 10.52 14.63 -0.06
CA THR A 371 11.25 15.78 0.47
C THR A 371 10.54 16.28 1.72
N ASN A 372 11.31 16.52 2.78
CA ASN A 372 10.85 17.12 4.02
C ASN A 372 11.59 18.45 4.24
N LEU A 373 10.83 19.45 4.66
CA LEU A 373 11.35 20.76 5.03
C LEU A 373 11.00 20.97 6.50
N SER A 374 12.00 21.01 7.37
CA SER A 374 11.82 21.30 8.79
C SER A 374 12.60 22.56 9.17
N THR A 375 12.10 23.25 10.19
CA THR A 375 12.75 24.44 10.72
C THR A 375 13.77 24.04 11.79
N GLY A 376 14.98 24.58 11.74
CA GLY A 376 16.06 24.34 12.70
C GLY A 376 15.82 25.02 14.06
N ASP A 377 16.83 25.03 14.92
CA ASP A 377 16.71 25.45 16.34
C ASP A 377 16.29 26.93 16.51
N LYS A 378 16.46 27.78 15.49
CA LYS A 378 16.15 29.23 15.53
C LYS A 378 14.96 29.65 14.65
N GLY A 379 14.06 28.74 14.30
CA GLY A 379 12.93 29.06 13.42
C GLY A 379 13.37 29.17 11.95
N TRP A 380 12.63 29.92 11.12
CA TRP A 380 12.84 30.04 9.66
C TRP A 380 14.21 30.60 9.22
N THR A 381 15.07 30.98 10.16
CA THR A 381 16.44 31.44 9.88
C THR A 381 17.45 30.31 9.76
N ASP A 382 17.06 29.09 10.12
CA ASP A 382 17.87 27.87 10.06
C ASP A 382 16.98 26.81 9.40
N VAL A 383 17.21 26.49 8.13
CA VAL A 383 16.33 25.60 7.35
C VAL A 383 17.03 24.26 7.16
N GLU A 384 16.44 23.19 7.69
CA GLU A 384 16.90 21.83 7.45
C GLU A 384 16.11 21.26 6.27
N VAL A 385 16.84 20.90 5.21
CA VAL A 385 16.26 20.25 4.03
C VAL A 385 16.65 18.80 4.08
N GLU A 386 15.66 17.91 4.06
CA GLU A 386 15.87 16.47 4.08
C GLU A 386 15.17 15.81 2.89
N GLY A 387 15.90 15.02 2.12
CA GLY A 387 15.38 14.16 1.07
C GLY A 387 15.43 12.71 1.50
N ILE A 388 14.30 12.03 1.37
CA ILE A 388 14.17 10.59 1.57
C ILE A 388 14.06 9.95 0.19
N LEU A 389 14.92 8.99 -0.07
CA LEU A 389 14.92 8.19 -1.29
C LEU A 389 14.68 6.74 -0.91
N SER A 390 13.56 6.17 -1.28
CA SER A 390 13.37 4.72 -1.19
C SER A 390 13.06 4.16 -2.56
N GLY A 391 13.67 3.04 -2.91
CA GLY A 391 13.57 2.48 -4.25
C GLY A 391 13.74 0.98 -4.24
N GLN A 392 13.06 0.33 -5.17
CA GLN A 392 13.11 -1.10 -5.38
C GLN A 392 13.48 -1.37 -6.84
N LEU A 393 14.72 -1.79 -7.05
CA LEU A 393 15.28 -2.06 -8.36
C LEU A 393 15.43 -3.57 -8.59
N LEU A 394 15.82 -3.93 -9.82
CA LEU A 394 16.07 -5.32 -10.23
C LEU A 394 14.83 -6.22 -10.01
N ASN A 395 13.66 -5.62 -10.20
CA ASN A 395 12.33 -6.12 -9.87
C ASN A 395 12.27 -6.64 -8.42
N ASN A 396 12.24 -5.66 -7.52
CA ASN A 396 12.02 -5.79 -6.08
C ASN A 396 13.09 -6.59 -5.34
N ARG A 397 14.29 -6.74 -5.93
CA ARG A 397 15.41 -7.46 -5.34
C ARG A 397 16.48 -6.56 -4.78
N LEU A 398 16.64 -5.36 -5.31
CA LEU A 398 17.56 -4.36 -4.78
C LEU A 398 16.74 -3.30 -4.07
N LEU A 399 16.76 -3.34 -2.74
CA LEU A 399 16.14 -2.35 -1.88
C LEU A 399 17.14 -1.24 -1.62
N ILE A 400 16.73 -0.01 -1.80
CA ILE A 400 17.52 1.18 -1.55
C ILE A 400 16.70 2.05 -0.62
N ASN A 401 17.27 2.43 0.51
CA ASN A 401 16.70 3.39 1.45
C ASN A 401 17.80 4.40 1.77
N GLY A 402 17.61 5.64 1.38
CA GLY A 402 18.52 6.74 1.61
C GLY A 402 17.78 7.87 2.29
N ASN A 403 18.48 8.56 3.18
CA ASN A 403 18.05 9.79 3.79
C ASN A 403 19.24 10.75 3.73
N PHE A 404 19.07 11.84 3.00
CA PHE A 404 20.09 12.86 2.84
C PHE A 404 19.55 14.19 3.33
N GLY A 405 20.30 14.90 4.15
CA GLY A 405 19.89 16.15 4.74
C GLY A 405 21.01 17.18 4.73
N TYR A 406 20.61 18.45 4.65
CA TYR A 406 21.47 19.59 4.92
C TYR A 406 21.11 20.17 6.28
N ARG A 407 22.07 20.22 7.20
CA ARG A 407 21.93 20.85 8.52
C ARG A 407 23.05 21.85 8.72
N GLU A 408 22.69 23.11 8.94
CA GLU A 408 23.67 24.16 9.20
C GLU A 408 24.27 23.94 10.61
N ASN A 409 25.51 23.43 10.67
CA ASN A 409 26.22 23.25 11.93
C ASN A 409 27.52 24.08 11.86
N PRO A 410 27.61 25.20 12.60
CA PRO A 410 28.79 26.08 12.58
C PRO A 410 30.09 25.40 13.05
N LEU A 411 30.00 24.21 13.65
CA LEU A 411 31.12 23.42 14.16
C LEU A 411 31.43 22.18 13.30
N ALA A 412 30.65 21.91 12.25
CA ALA A 412 30.89 20.77 11.36
C ALA A 412 31.73 21.17 10.14
N THR A 413 32.62 20.27 9.71
CA THR A 413 33.40 20.41 8.46
C THR A 413 32.54 20.16 7.21
N THR A 414 31.42 19.45 7.36
CA THR A 414 30.43 19.22 6.30
C THR A 414 29.02 19.30 6.88
N ASN A 415 28.16 20.15 6.31
CA ASN A 415 26.75 20.30 6.69
C ASN A 415 25.82 19.26 6.03
N PHE A 416 26.39 18.36 5.21
CA PHE A 416 25.67 17.27 4.57
C PHE A 416 25.68 16.03 5.47
N VAL A 417 24.50 15.52 5.80
CA VAL A 417 24.28 14.27 6.54
C VAL A 417 23.60 13.30 5.58
N GLY A 418 24.16 12.11 5.36
CA GLY A 418 23.62 11.15 4.40
C GLY A 418 23.67 9.74 4.96
N ASP A 419 22.53 9.25 5.42
CA ASP A 419 22.34 7.84 5.77
C ASP A 419 21.88 7.10 4.51
N PHE A 420 22.52 5.99 4.17
CA PHE A 420 22.00 5.12 3.11
C PHE A 420 22.12 3.66 3.52
N GLU A 421 21.16 2.88 3.08
CA GLU A 421 21.05 1.47 3.29
C GLU A 421 20.59 0.82 1.99
N THR A 422 21.29 -0.22 1.58
CA THR A 422 20.95 -1.00 0.40
C THR A 422 20.98 -2.48 0.73
N GLU A 423 19.95 -3.20 0.31
CA GLU A 423 19.84 -4.65 0.49
C GLU A 423 19.59 -5.32 -0.86
N LEU A 424 20.42 -6.32 -1.22
CA LEU A 424 20.21 -7.16 -2.39
C LEU A 424 19.75 -8.55 -1.96
N LEU A 425 18.52 -8.92 -2.32
CA LEU A 425 17.92 -10.23 -2.09
C LEU A 425 18.57 -11.25 -3.04
N LEU A 426 19.34 -12.19 -2.47
CA LEU A 426 20.03 -13.24 -3.24
C LEU A 426 19.14 -14.45 -3.52
N THR A 427 18.17 -14.75 -2.66
CA THR A 427 17.20 -15.83 -2.83
C THR A 427 15.81 -15.29 -3.13
N TYR A 428 14.99 -16.07 -3.84
CA TYR A 428 13.59 -15.74 -4.13
C TYR A 428 12.75 -15.53 -2.85
N SER A 429 13.09 -16.24 -1.77
CA SER A 429 12.45 -16.09 -0.46
C SER A 429 12.92 -14.87 0.32
N GLY A 430 14.04 -14.24 -0.06
CA GLY A 430 14.65 -13.14 0.70
C GLY A 430 15.43 -13.58 1.95
N ASP A 431 15.62 -14.89 2.16
CA ASP A 431 16.33 -15.46 3.31
C ASP A 431 17.82 -15.08 3.37
N ILE A 432 18.43 -14.84 2.21
CA ILE A 432 19.83 -14.43 2.10
C ILE A 432 19.87 -13.06 1.42
N ARG A 433 20.48 -12.07 2.09
CA ARG A 433 20.60 -10.70 1.59
C ARG A 433 22.03 -10.21 1.71
N LEU A 434 22.50 -9.44 0.73
CA LEU A 434 23.69 -8.61 0.90
C LEU A 434 23.25 -7.25 1.37
N LYS A 435 23.81 -6.75 2.48
CA LYS A 435 23.48 -5.47 3.07
C LYS A 435 24.69 -4.56 3.03
N ALA A 436 24.52 -3.36 2.50
CA ALA A 436 25.49 -2.29 2.54
C ALA A 436 24.85 -1.06 3.16
N TYR A 437 25.51 -0.43 4.13
CA TYR A 437 24.95 0.74 4.79
C TYR A 437 26.02 1.76 5.16
N ASN A 438 25.59 3.00 5.25
CA ASN A 438 26.26 4.13 5.86
C ASN A 438 25.25 4.80 6.79
N GLN A 439 25.60 4.92 8.06
CA GLN A 439 24.74 5.54 9.06
C GLN A 439 25.54 6.53 9.89
N THR A 440 25.02 7.73 10.03
CA THR A 440 25.61 8.79 10.85
C THR A 440 25.51 8.39 12.33
N ASN A 441 26.63 8.47 13.03
CA ASN A 441 26.75 8.10 14.43
C ASN A 441 26.58 9.35 15.31
N ASP A 442 25.38 9.55 15.85
CA ASP A 442 25.07 10.73 16.67
C ASP A 442 25.54 10.59 18.14
N ARG A 443 26.65 9.87 18.37
CA ARG A 443 27.23 9.67 19.71
C ARG A 443 28.30 10.73 19.99
N TYR A 444 27.89 11.89 20.49
CA TYR A 444 28.81 12.92 20.97
C TYR A 444 29.24 12.66 22.42
N TYR A 445 30.26 11.81 22.60
CA TYR A 445 31.12 11.87 23.80
C TYR A 445 32.49 12.48 23.50
N ILE A 446 32.82 12.78 22.23
CA ILE A 446 34.13 13.31 21.83
C ILE A 446 33.92 14.41 20.79
N ARG A 447 34.54 15.57 21.01
CA ARG A 447 34.44 16.80 20.20
C ARG A 447 34.57 16.54 18.68
N GLY A 448 33.66 17.13 17.92
CA GLY A 448 33.98 17.80 16.63
C GLY A 448 33.85 17.01 15.32
N THR A 449 33.42 15.74 15.29
CA THR A 449 33.30 15.01 14.02
C THR A 449 32.08 14.09 13.99
N ASN A 450 31.18 14.30 13.02
CA ASN A 450 30.09 13.38 12.69
C ASN A 450 30.69 12.11 12.07
N PHE A 451 30.98 11.10 12.89
CA PHE A 451 31.48 9.83 12.37
C PHE A 451 30.35 9.09 11.66
N THR A 452 30.59 8.56 10.46
CA THR A 452 29.66 7.62 9.81
C THR A 452 30.13 6.19 10.08
N LYS A 453 29.19 5.31 10.42
CA LYS A 453 29.42 3.86 10.47
C LYS A 453 29.05 3.28 9.12
N GLN A 454 30.03 2.73 8.44
CA GLN A 454 29.86 2.10 7.15
C GLN A 454 30.10 0.60 7.28
N GLY A 455 29.29 -0.20 6.60
CA GLY A 455 29.38 -1.65 6.70
C GLY A 455 28.90 -2.35 5.44
N LEU A 456 29.53 -3.47 5.15
CA LEU A 456 29.12 -4.45 4.16
C LEU A 456 28.95 -5.79 4.89
N GLY A 457 27.83 -6.46 4.68
CA GLY A 457 27.54 -7.71 5.36
C GLY A 457 26.59 -8.61 4.58
N VAL A 458 26.56 -9.88 4.98
CA VAL A 458 25.54 -10.84 4.52
C VAL A 458 24.56 -11.05 5.66
N MET A 459 23.28 -10.82 5.40
CA MET A 459 22.21 -11.11 6.34
C MET A 459 21.56 -12.45 5.96
N LEU A 460 21.45 -13.34 6.94
CA LEU A 460 20.81 -14.63 6.81
C LEU A 460 19.63 -14.67 7.78
N LYS A 461 18.42 -14.72 7.25
CA LYS A 461 17.18 -14.86 8.02
C LYS A 461 16.45 -16.08 7.51
N LYS A 462 16.12 -17.02 8.40
CA LYS A 462 15.42 -18.25 8.01
C LYS A 462 14.62 -18.76 9.18
N ASP A 463 13.36 -19.11 8.91
CA ASP A 463 12.55 -19.85 9.86
C ASP A 463 12.92 -21.35 9.79
N PHE A 464 13.19 -21.96 10.94
CA PHE A 464 13.59 -23.35 11.04
C PHE A 464 12.95 -24.01 12.26
N ASN A 465 12.55 -25.27 12.11
CA ASN A 465 12.06 -26.10 13.22
C ASN A 465 13.18 -26.95 13.81
N ASN A 466 14.20 -27.26 13.01
CA ASN A 466 15.36 -28.07 13.42
C ASN A 466 16.67 -27.38 13.04
N TRP A 467 17.70 -27.47 13.88
CA TRP A 467 19.04 -26.92 13.62
C TRP A 467 19.67 -27.39 12.29
N LYS A 468 19.29 -28.58 11.81
CA LYS A 468 19.74 -29.13 10.51
C LYS A 468 19.17 -28.36 9.30
N GLU A 469 18.11 -27.57 9.47
CA GLU A 469 17.48 -26.77 8.41
C GLU A 469 18.15 -25.40 8.24
N LEU A 470 18.93 -24.96 9.22
CA LEU A 470 19.72 -23.72 9.17
C LEU A 470 20.88 -23.81 8.17
N ILE A 471 21.32 -25.04 7.84
CA ILE A 471 22.39 -25.29 6.87
C ILE A 471 21.80 -25.21 5.45
N PHE A 472 22.22 -24.21 4.67
CA PHE A 472 21.75 -23.95 3.29
C PHE A 472 22.18 -25.02 2.27
N TRP A 473 23.10 -25.92 2.63
CA TRP A 473 23.48 -27.07 1.82
C TRP A 473 22.51 -28.24 2.01
N LYS A 474 21.30 -28.15 1.46
CA LYS A 474 20.54 -29.37 1.13
C LYS A 474 20.86 -29.78 -0.31
N ARG A 475 21.51 -30.95 -0.42
CA ARG A 475 21.75 -31.72 -1.65
C ARG A 475 20.52 -31.66 -2.57
N LYS A 476 20.71 -31.18 -3.81
CA LYS A 476 19.77 -31.40 -4.91
C LYS A 476 19.38 -32.89 -4.92
N LYS A 477 18.13 -33.21 -4.57
CA LYS A 477 17.53 -34.45 -5.03
C LYS A 477 17.28 -34.25 -6.52
N ARG A 478 18.10 -34.90 -7.35
CA ARG A 478 17.75 -35.16 -8.76
C ARG A 478 16.38 -35.82 -8.74
N ARG A 479 15.39 -35.18 -9.36
CA ARG A 479 14.20 -35.84 -9.85
C ARG A 479 14.36 -36.01 -11.35
#